data_AF-A0A3P1CHE8-F1
#
_entry.id   AF-A0A3P1CHE8-F1
#
_cell.length_a   1.000
_cell.length_b   1.000
_cell.length_c   1.000
_cell.angle_alpha   90.00
_cell.angle_beta   90.00
_cell.angle_gamma   90.00
#
_symmetry.space_group_name_H-M   'P 1'
#
loop_
_entity.id
_entity.type
_entity.pdbx_description
1 polymer ?
#
loop_
_entity_poly.entity_id
_entity_poly.type
_entity_poly.pdbx_seq_one_letter_code
_entity_poly.pdbx_strand_id
1 'polypeptide(L)'
;MAPRLKRLTNPTGKSVIFQIVSATIAVEIFLIALCLVPYGDNSLPIFTLDKKIPMVVFASLPPVLIVIIQFRNTLALQKATFIKDFVSKLYTDKELSQSFHYLIYKYENDVYKEFLKASPERRQEMQKGRSEGIRYFDPATFQGTEEERRFDGILGYFDIIGYHYSSGTLEIEDIGKLLGYHLTFLLKREVVTDYLNSIPQYWEGITRNRVPTSVSPLRYLTILLNAFIKYNAAEEKKIRDINDKLL
;
A
#
# COMPACT_ATOMS: atom_id res chain seq x y z
N MET A 1 35.61 11.17 1.07
CA MET A 1 34.95 12.37 0.50
C MET A 1 33.55 11.97 0.05
N ALA A 2 32.52 12.26 0.85
CA ALA A 2 31.13 11.91 0.53
C ALA A 2 30.52 12.98 -0.40
N PRO A 3 29.77 12.61 -1.46
CA PRO A 3 29.08 13.60 -2.27
C PRO A 3 27.90 14.17 -1.48
N ARG A 4 27.85 15.50 -1.40
CA ARG A 4 26.70 16.25 -0.85
C ARG A 4 25.46 15.90 -1.69
N LEU A 5 24.49 15.24 -1.06
CA LEU A 5 23.12 15.11 -1.55
C LEU A 5 22.55 16.52 -1.81
N LYS A 6 22.48 16.91 -3.08
CA LYS A 6 21.62 18.02 -3.51
C LYS A 6 20.20 17.66 -3.10
N ARG A 7 19.60 18.46 -2.21
CA ARG A 7 18.15 18.42 -1.97
C ARG A 7 17.44 18.54 -3.32
N LEU A 8 16.86 17.45 -3.79
CA LEU A 8 15.81 17.46 -4.80
C LEU A 8 14.60 18.16 -4.16
N THR A 9 14.61 19.49 -4.22
CA THR A 9 13.40 20.28 -4.04
C THR A 9 12.55 19.98 -5.26
N ASN A 10 11.53 19.15 -5.07
CA ASN A 10 10.63 18.71 -6.13
C ASN A 10 9.98 19.97 -6.78
N PRO A 11 10.36 20.36 -8.02
CA PRO A 11 9.90 21.61 -8.63
C PRO A 11 8.45 21.49 -9.15
N THR A 12 7.89 20.28 -9.12
CA THR A 12 6.59 19.94 -9.70
C THR A 12 5.41 20.52 -8.91
N GLY A 13 5.47 20.54 -7.57
CA GLY A 13 4.36 21.04 -6.75
C GLY A 13 4.10 22.54 -6.92
N LYS A 14 5.15 23.35 -7.02
CA LYS A 14 5.01 24.80 -7.29
C LYS A 14 4.56 25.08 -8.72
N SER A 15 5.02 24.27 -9.68
CA SER A 15 4.62 24.37 -11.09
C SER A 15 3.13 24.07 -11.28
N VAL A 16 2.60 23.02 -10.63
CA VAL A 16 1.18 22.65 -10.74
C VAL A 16 0.27 23.68 -10.07
N ILE A 17 0.63 24.21 -8.90
CA ILE A 17 -0.14 25.29 -8.26
C ILE A 17 -0.16 26.54 -9.15
N PHE A 18 0.98 26.91 -9.74
CA PHE A 18 1.07 28.05 -10.65
C PHE A 18 0.25 27.85 -11.93
N GLN A 19 0.28 26.64 -12.52
CA GLN A 19 -0.52 26.29 -13.69
C GLN A 19 -2.02 26.35 -13.41
N ILE A 20 -2.45 25.88 -12.24
CA ILE A 20 -3.86 25.92 -11.82
C ILE A 20 -4.29 27.36 -11.57
N VAL A 21 -3.52 28.15 -10.83
CA VAL A 21 -3.83 29.57 -10.60
C VAL A 21 -3.92 30.30 -11.93
N SER A 22 -3.01 30.03 -12.85
CA SER A 22 -3.03 30.60 -14.20
C SER A 22 -4.25 30.15 -15.02
N ALA A 23 -4.66 28.88 -14.91
CA ALA A 23 -5.84 28.36 -15.57
C ALA A 23 -7.13 28.94 -14.99
N THR A 24 -7.23 29.11 -13.67
CA THR A 24 -8.35 29.78 -13.01
C THR A 24 -8.44 31.23 -13.45
N ILE A 25 -7.33 31.97 -13.44
CA ILE A 25 -7.27 33.35 -13.95
C ILE A 25 -7.67 33.41 -15.43
N ALA A 26 -7.20 32.48 -16.26
CA ALA A 26 -7.55 32.44 -17.68
C ALA A 26 -9.04 32.16 -17.92
N VAL A 27 -9.64 31.24 -17.15
CA VAL A 27 -11.08 30.96 -17.18
C VAL A 27 -11.88 32.17 -16.68
N GLU A 28 -11.42 32.84 -15.64
CA GLU A 28 -12.05 34.06 -15.12
C GLU A 28 -12.01 35.19 -16.15
N ILE A 29 -10.87 35.43 -16.79
CA ILE A 29 -10.71 36.43 -17.86
C ILE A 29 -11.61 36.08 -19.06
N PHE A 30 -11.68 34.81 -19.45
CA PHE A 30 -12.53 34.35 -20.56
C PHE A 30 -14.02 34.53 -20.27
N LEU A 31 -14.47 34.23 -19.04
CA LEU A 31 -15.86 34.44 -18.62
C LEU A 31 -16.21 35.93 -18.47
N ILE A 32 -15.27 36.75 -18.00
CA ILE A 32 -15.42 38.21 -17.97
C ILE A 32 -15.53 38.75 -19.40
N ALA A 33 -14.71 38.26 -20.33
CA ALA A 33 -14.77 38.64 -21.74
C ALA A 33 -16.13 38.26 -22.36
N LEU A 34 -16.67 37.07 -22.06
CA LEU A 34 -18.02 36.66 -22.48
C LEU A 34 -19.14 37.55 -21.91
N CYS A 35 -18.98 38.06 -20.69
CA CYS A 35 -19.91 39.02 -20.09
C CYS A 35 -19.79 40.45 -20.65
N LEU A 36 -18.64 40.79 -21.25
CA LEU A 36 -18.32 42.11 -21.79
C LEU A 36 -18.53 42.23 -23.30
N VAL A 37 -18.86 41.14 -24.03
CA VAL A 37 -19.22 41.24 -25.46
C VAL A 37 -20.47 42.13 -25.56
N PRO A 38 -20.36 43.33 -26.18
CA PRO A 38 -21.51 44.19 -26.35
C PRO A 38 -22.49 43.51 -27.31
N TYR A 39 -23.76 43.46 -26.91
CA TYR A 39 -24.90 43.14 -27.79
C TYR A 39 -24.95 44.19 -28.93
N GLY A 40 -24.15 43.98 -29.97
CA GLY A 40 -24.21 44.71 -31.23
C GLY A 40 -24.93 43.85 -32.26
N ASP A 41 -26.15 44.29 -32.62
CA ASP A 41 -26.99 43.86 -33.74
C ASP A 41 -27.11 42.35 -34.08
N ASN A 42 -28.24 41.80 -33.62
CA ASN A 42 -29.15 40.91 -34.36
C ASN A 42 -28.53 40.03 -35.47
N SER A 43 -27.86 38.93 -35.13
CA SER A 43 -27.73 37.80 -36.09
C SER A 43 -27.39 36.42 -35.54
N LEU A 44 -27.35 36.17 -34.22
CA LEU A 44 -27.19 34.79 -33.71
C LEU A 44 -28.07 34.52 -32.47
N PRO A 45 -28.95 33.50 -32.49
CA PRO A 45 -29.75 33.11 -31.34
C PRO A 45 -28.89 32.22 -30.44
N ILE A 46 -28.00 32.80 -29.65
CA ILE A 46 -27.15 32.03 -28.74
C ILE A 46 -27.42 32.54 -27.33
N PHE A 47 -28.39 31.87 -26.70
CA PHE A 47 -28.67 31.85 -25.27
C PHE A 47 -28.87 33.21 -24.59
N THR A 48 -30.13 33.58 -24.34
CA THR A 48 -30.50 34.51 -23.26
C THR A 48 -30.24 33.85 -21.90
N LEU A 49 -28.97 33.64 -21.56
CA LEU A 49 -28.59 33.24 -20.20
C LEU A 49 -28.92 34.42 -19.27
N ASP A 50 -29.77 34.19 -18.26
CA ASP A 50 -29.97 35.15 -17.17
C ASP A 50 -28.59 35.54 -16.62
N LYS A 51 -28.26 36.83 -16.61
CA LYS A 51 -26.95 37.37 -16.17
C LYS A 51 -26.56 36.90 -14.76
N LYS A 52 -27.53 36.43 -13.96
CA LYS A 52 -27.30 35.81 -12.65
C LYS A 52 -26.60 34.44 -12.74
N ILE A 53 -26.86 33.64 -13.78
CA ILE A 53 -26.29 32.29 -13.92
C ILE A 53 -24.76 32.33 -14.13
N PRO A 54 -24.20 33.15 -15.06
CA PRO A 54 -22.76 33.30 -15.21
C PRO A 54 -22.09 33.84 -13.94
N MET A 55 -22.73 34.78 -13.22
CA MET A 55 -22.21 35.32 -11.96
C MET A 55 -22.17 34.27 -10.85
N VAL A 56 -23.20 33.45 -10.71
CA VAL A 56 -23.24 32.37 -9.70
C VAL A 56 -22.17 31.32 -10.01
N VAL A 57 -22.00 30.94 -11.28
CA VAL A 57 -20.93 30.02 -11.70
C VAL A 57 -19.55 30.64 -11.45
N PHE A 58 -19.36 31.93 -11.76
CA PHE A 58 -18.12 32.66 -11.51
C PHE A 58 -17.76 32.74 -10.02
N ALA A 59 -18.75 32.98 -9.15
CA ALA A 59 -18.52 33.05 -7.71
C ALA A 59 -18.29 31.67 -7.05
N SER A 60 -18.83 30.60 -7.63
CA SER A 60 -18.82 29.26 -7.01
C SER A 60 -17.74 28.32 -7.52
N LEU A 61 -17.33 28.42 -8.79
CA LEU A 61 -16.40 27.47 -9.41
C LEU A 61 -14.96 27.56 -8.85
N PRO A 62 -14.35 28.75 -8.68
CA PRO A 62 -12.99 28.84 -8.15
C PRO A 62 -12.84 28.28 -6.72
N PRO A 63 -13.73 28.58 -5.75
CA PRO A 63 -13.69 27.95 -4.43
C PRO A 63 -13.84 26.43 -4.48
N VAL A 64 -14.73 25.90 -5.33
CA VAL A 64 -14.93 24.44 -5.48
C VAL A 64 -13.66 23.77 -6.01
N LEU A 65 -13.00 24.36 -7.01
CA LEU A 65 -11.73 23.84 -7.53
C LEU A 65 -10.62 23.86 -6.47
N ILE A 66 -10.51 24.94 -5.70
CA ILE A 66 -9.55 25.05 -4.59
C ILE A 66 -9.82 23.95 -3.55
N VAL A 67 -11.08 23.72 -3.19
CA VAL A 67 -11.47 22.65 -2.24
C VAL A 67 -11.12 21.28 -2.78
N ILE A 68 -11.40 20.98 -4.06
CA ILE A 68 -11.03 19.70 -4.69
C ILE A 68 -9.52 19.49 -4.65
N ILE A 69 -8.74 20.53 -4.94
CA ILE A 69 -7.27 20.45 -4.93
C ILE A 69 -6.73 20.27 -3.52
N GLN A 70 -7.22 21.04 -2.55
CA GLN A 70 -6.86 20.88 -1.14
C GLN A 70 -7.20 19.48 -0.66
N PHE A 71 -8.36 18.96 -1.01
CA PHE A 71 -8.78 17.60 -0.69
C PHE A 71 -7.82 16.55 -1.30
N ARG A 72 -7.46 16.69 -2.58
CA ARG A 72 -6.47 15.81 -3.24
C ARG A 72 -5.08 15.87 -2.58
N ASN A 73 -4.61 17.07 -2.25
CA ASN A 73 -3.33 17.27 -1.58
C ASN A 73 -3.33 16.67 -0.17
N THR A 74 -4.41 16.85 0.59
CA THR A 74 -4.58 16.24 1.91
C THR A 74 -4.61 14.73 1.82
N LEU A 75 -5.33 14.15 0.85
CA LEU A 75 -5.32 12.69 0.62
C LEU A 75 -3.91 12.18 0.27
N ALA A 76 -3.19 12.88 -0.60
CA ALA A 76 -1.81 12.49 -0.96
C ALA A 76 -0.86 12.55 0.25
N LEU A 77 -0.98 13.58 1.09
CA LEU A 77 -0.16 13.73 2.28
C LEU A 77 -0.50 12.68 3.35
N GLN A 78 -1.79 12.35 3.51
CA GLN A 78 -2.25 11.26 4.36
C GLN A 78 -1.68 9.92 3.88
N LYS A 79 -1.81 9.59 2.58
CA LYS A 79 -1.21 8.39 1.98
C LYS A 79 0.30 8.30 2.25
N ALA A 80 1.04 9.37 1.99
CA ALA A 80 2.48 9.42 2.22
C ALA A 80 2.85 9.23 3.70
N THR A 81 2.06 9.81 4.61
CA THR A 81 2.26 9.65 6.06
C THR A 81 1.99 8.21 6.49
N PHE A 82 0.85 7.62 6.08
CA PHE A 82 0.51 6.23 6.38
C PHE A 82 1.60 5.27 5.92
N ILE A 83 2.05 5.40 4.67
CA ILE A 83 3.08 4.54 4.11
C ILE A 83 4.40 4.71 4.85
N LYS A 84 4.81 5.95 5.14
CA LYS A 84 6.02 6.23 5.93
C LYS A 84 5.93 5.57 7.30
N ASP A 85 4.79 5.67 7.97
CA ASP A 85 4.61 5.11 9.31
C ASP A 85 4.67 3.59 9.29
N PHE A 86 4.05 2.93 8.30
CA PHE A 86 4.17 1.49 8.13
C PHE A 86 5.63 1.09 7.88
N VAL A 87 6.27 1.64 6.85
CA VAL A 87 7.66 1.29 6.49
C VAL A 87 8.59 1.55 7.68
N SER A 88 8.48 2.72 8.31
CA SER A 88 9.27 3.07 9.50
C SER A 88 9.05 2.08 10.63
N LYS A 89 7.81 1.67 10.91
CA LYS A 89 7.49 0.73 11.97
C LYS A 89 8.18 -0.62 11.77
N LEU A 90 8.23 -1.15 10.55
CA LEU A 90 8.90 -2.43 10.28
C LEU A 90 10.40 -2.42 10.62
N TYR A 91 11.06 -1.25 10.51
CA TYR A 91 12.50 -1.11 10.80
C TYR A 91 12.80 -0.61 12.20
N THR A 92 11.92 0.20 12.79
CA THR A 92 12.12 0.81 14.11
C THR A 92 11.56 -0.05 15.25
N ASP A 93 10.54 -0.84 14.98
CA ASP A 93 10.03 -1.85 15.90
C ASP A 93 10.97 -3.06 15.89
N LYS A 94 11.74 -3.19 16.97
CA LYS A 94 12.71 -4.28 17.14
C LYS A 94 12.03 -5.65 17.06
N GLU A 95 10.81 -5.78 17.57
CA GLU A 95 10.11 -7.06 17.58
C GLU A 95 9.72 -7.48 16.16
N LEU A 96 9.12 -6.58 15.38
CA LEU A 96 8.78 -6.84 13.98
C LEU A 96 10.00 -7.09 13.11
N SER A 97 11.03 -6.25 13.23
CA SER A 97 12.27 -6.36 12.46
C SER A 97 13.00 -7.67 12.73
N GLN A 98 13.17 -8.05 14.00
CA GLN A 98 13.81 -9.30 14.36
C GLN A 98 12.99 -10.51 13.93
N SER A 99 11.69 -10.47 14.15
CA SER A 99 10.83 -11.61 13.81
C SER A 99 10.83 -11.80 12.29
N PHE A 100 10.74 -10.72 11.49
CA PHE A 100 10.89 -10.81 10.04
C PHE A 100 12.25 -11.39 9.64
N HIS A 101 13.34 -10.92 10.26
CA HIS A 101 14.68 -11.42 9.96
C HIS A 101 14.84 -12.90 10.29
N TYR A 102 14.40 -13.37 11.46
CA TYR A 102 14.67 -14.72 11.94
C TYR A 102 13.65 -15.76 11.48
N LEU A 103 12.35 -15.41 11.44
CA LEU A 103 11.27 -16.36 11.13
C LEU A 103 10.91 -16.42 9.65
N ILE A 104 11.22 -15.36 8.87
CA ILE A 104 10.91 -15.31 7.43
C ILE A 104 12.19 -15.27 6.62
N TYR A 105 13.08 -14.33 6.88
CA TYR A 105 14.25 -14.13 6.02
C TYR A 105 15.29 -15.26 6.19
N LYS A 106 15.69 -15.58 7.42
CA LYS A 106 16.70 -16.62 7.72
C LYS A 106 16.15 -18.05 7.71
N TYR A 107 14.84 -18.22 7.85
CA TYR A 107 14.22 -19.54 7.82
C TYR A 107 13.88 -19.92 6.39
N GLU A 108 14.90 -20.34 5.65
CA GLU A 108 14.76 -20.74 4.24
C GLU A 108 13.97 -22.03 4.08
N ASN A 109 13.41 -22.26 2.89
CA ASN A 109 12.54 -23.42 2.65
C ASN A 109 13.26 -24.75 2.88
N ASP A 110 14.54 -24.84 2.54
CA ASP A 110 15.33 -26.06 2.78
C ASP A 110 15.56 -26.29 4.28
N VAL A 111 15.83 -25.23 5.03
CA VAL A 111 15.97 -25.27 6.50
C VAL A 111 14.63 -25.64 7.15
N TYR A 112 13.52 -25.11 6.64
CA TYR A 112 12.17 -25.45 7.09
C TYR A 112 11.86 -26.94 6.85
N LYS A 113 12.13 -27.44 5.64
CA LYS A 113 11.93 -28.86 5.30
C LYS A 113 12.82 -29.78 6.13
N GLU A 114 14.09 -29.41 6.35
CA GLU A 114 15.00 -30.15 7.23
C GLU A 114 14.42 -30.19 8.64
N PHE A 115 14.01 -29.04 9.18
CA PHE A 115 13.44 -28.94 10.52
C PHE A 115 12.19 -29.81 10.69
N LEU A 116 11.27 -29.82 9.72
CA LEU A 116 10.08 -30.66 9.75
C LEU A 116 10.40 -32.16 9.72
N LYS A 117 11.44 -32.58 8.99
CA LYS A 117 11.81 -34.00 8.87
C LYS A 117 12.76 -34.48 9.97
N ALA A 118 13.41 -33.56 10.67
CA ALA A 118 14.38 -33.86 11.72
C ALA A 118 13.74 -34.58 12.92
N SER A 119 14.51 -35.48 13.54
CA SER A 119 14.14 -36.10 14.82
C SER A 119 14.05 -35.05 15.93
N PRO A 120 13.35 -35.32 17.05
CA PRO A 120 13.28 -34.40 18.19
C PRO A 120 14.65 -33.91 18.67
N GLU A 121 15.65 -34.79 18.73
CA GLU A 121 17.02 -34.48 19.16
C GLU A 121 17.71 -33.54 18.16
N ARG A 122 17.57 -33.81 16.86
CA ARG A 122 18.13 -32.97 15.81
C ARG A 122 17.44 -31.60 15.77
N ARG A 123 16.13 -31.54 16.00
CA ARG A 123 15.41 -30.27 16.14
C ARG A 123 15.96 -29.45 17.30
N GLN A 124 16.20 -30.05 18.48
CA GLN A 124 16.83 -29.35 19.61
C GLN A 124 18.21 -28.80 19.25
N GLU A 125 19.02 -29.58 18.52
CA GLU A 125 20.33 -29.13 18.04
C GLU A 125 20.21 -27.93 17.09
N MET A 126 19.27 -27.96 16.14
CA MET A 126 19.01 -26.85 15.20
C MET A 126 18.54 -25.57 15.91
N GLN A 127 17.96 -25.70 17.10
CA GLN A 127 17.54 -24.58 17.94
C GLN A 127 18.67 -24.03 18.82
N LYS A 128 19.83 -24.70 18.89
CA LYS A 128 20.92 -24.29 19.77
C LYS A 128 21.40 -22.88 19.43
N GLY A 129 21.45 -22.01 20.44
CA GLY A 129 21.82 -20.60 20.28
C GLY A 129 20.69 -19.68 19.82
N ARG A 130 19.46 -20.20 19.65
CA ARG A 130 18.25 -19.40 19.39
C ARG A 130 17.46 -19.24 20.67
N SER A 131 17.07 -18.00 20.99
CA SER A 131 16.15 -17.73 22.10
C SER A 131 14.71 -18.00 21.69
N GLU A 132 13.85 -18.17 22.68
CA GLU A 132 12.40 -18.21 22.49
C GLU A 132 11.89 -17.00 21.70
N GLY A 133 10.93 -17.24 20.81
CA GLY A 133 10.39 -16.26 19.87
C GLY A 133 11.19 -16.08 18.57
N ILE A 134 12.42 -16.60 18.48
CA ILE A 134 13.22 -16.59 17.23
C ILE A 134 13.71 -17.99 16.82
N ARG A 135 13.16 -19.02 17.47
CA ARG A 135 13.37 -20.42 17.14
C ARG A 135 12.75 -20.73 15.77
N TYR A 136 13.27 -21.77 15.11
CA TYR A 136 12.57 -22.36 13.98
C TYR A 136 11.20 -22.86 14.43
N PHE A 137 10.18 -22.62 13.63
CA PHE A 137 8.81 -22.90 14.02
C PHE A 137 8.18 -23.90 13.07
N ASP A 138 7.21 -24.65 13.58
CA ASP A 138 6.37 -25.57 12.82
C ASP A 138 4.90 -25.15 13.00
N PRO A 139 4.23 -24.66 11.93
CA PRO A 139 2.82 -24.28 11.95
C PRO A 139 1.88 -25.33 12.57
N ALA A 140 2.20 -26.63 12.44
CA ALA A 140 1.31 -27.69 12.87
C ALA A 140 1.37 -27.99 14.37
N THR A 141 2.50 -27.68 15.02
CA THR A 141 2.77 -28.16 16.39
C THR A 141 3.02 -27.06 17.42
N PHE A 142 3.23 -25.80 16.99
CA PHE A 142 3.57 -24.68 17.87
C PHE A 142 2.38 -23.74 18.13
N GLN A 143 1.22 -24.28 18.50
CA GLN A 143 0.08 -23.44 18.93
C GLN A 143 0.31 -22.86 20.33
N GLY A 144 0.07 -21.57 20.49
CA GLY A 144 0.21 -20.81 21.73
C GLY A 144 1.64 -20.47 22.12
N THR A 145 2.63 -20.65 21.23
CA THR A 145 4.03 -20.36 21.55
C THR A 145 4.41 -18.93 21.20
N GLU A 146 5.55 -18.48 21.74
CA GLU A 146 6.12 -17.16 21.45
C GLU A 146 6.52 -17.00 19.97
N GLU A 147 6.89 -18.10 19.29
CA GLU A 147 7.17 -18.10 17.86
C GLU A 147 5.90 -17.82 17.06
N GLU A 148 4.78 -18.49 17.37
CA GLU A 148 3.50 -18.24 16.73
C GLU A 148 3.07 -16.79 16.95
N ARG A 149 3.11 -16.31 18.21
CA ARG A 149 2.75 -14.92 18.55
C ARG A 149 3.53 -13.90 17.73
N ARG A 150 4.83 -14.11 17.53
CA ARG A 150 5.69 -13.22 16.73
C ARG A 150 5.44 -13.36 15.24
N PHE A 151 5.19 -14.58 14.78
CA PHE A 151 4.82 -14.84 13.39
C PHE A 151 3.51 -14.13 13.04
N ASP A 152 2.49 -14.29 13.88
CA ASP A 152 1.22 -13.55 13.82
C ASP A 152 1.41 -12.05 13.90
N GLY A 153 2.33 -11.56 14.74
CA GLY A 153 2.66 -10.14 14.81
C GLY A 153 3.12 -9.57 13.47
N ILE A 154 4.00 -10.28 12.75
CA ILE A 154 4.46 -9.85 11.42
C ILE A 154 3.35 -9.99 10.38
N LEU A 155 2.68 -11.15 10.33
CA LEU A 155 1.65 -11.39 9.33
C LEU A 155 0.46 -10.45 9.53
N GLY A 156 0.07 -10.20 10.78
CA GLY A 156 -0.95 -9.23 11.17
C GLY A 156 -0.55 -7.79 10.82
N TYR A 157 0.73 -7.44 10.93
CA TYR A 157 1.22 -6.15 10.42
C TYR A 157 0.98 -5.99 8.91
N PHE A 158 1.26 -7.02 8.10
CA PHE A 158 0.94 -6.99 6.67
C PHE A 158 -0.56 -7.13 6.36
N ASP A 159 -1.34 -7.80 7.22
CA ASP A 159 -2.79 -7.86 7.11
C ASP A 159 -3.44 -6.48 7.28
N ILE A 160 -2.94 -5.66 8.22
CA ILE A 160 -3.39 -4.26 8.39
C ILE A 160 -3.11 -3.45 7.12
N ILE A 161 -1.94 -3.62 6.50
CA ILE A 161 -1.63 -2.98 5.21
C ILE A 161 -2.59 -3.48 4.13
N GLY A 162 -2.88 -4.79 4.11
CA GLY A 162 -3.84 -5.41 3.21
C GLY A 162 -5.26 -4.85 3.40
N TYR A 163 -5.66 -4.54 4.63
CA TYR A 163 -6.94 -3.92 4.93
C TYR A 163 -7.02 -2.52 4.29
N HIS A 164 -5.98 -1.70 4.46
CA HIS A 164 -5.91 -0.37 3.84
C HIS A 164 -5.82 -0.40 2.31
N TYR A 165 -5.24 -1.45 1.73
CA TYR A 165 -5.32 -1.72 0.30
C TYR A 165 -6.76 -2.05 -0.11
N SER A 166 -7.40 -2.99 0.59
CA SER A 166 -8.76 -3.43 0.30
C SER A 166 -9.82 -2.33 0.48
N SER A 167 -9.57 -1.35 1.34
CA SER A 167 -10.42 -0.17 1.52
C SER A 167 -10.18 0.94 0.49
N GLY A 168 -9.23 0.76 -0.43
CA GLY A 168 -8.84 1.77 -1.43
C GLY A 168 -8.04 2.95 -0.86
N THR A 169 -7.58 2.86 0.39
CA THR A 169 -6.74 3.89 1.01
C THR A 169 -5.33 3.86 0.45
N LEU A 170 -4.77 2.67 0.24
CA LEU A 170 -3.46 2.45 -0.34
C LEU A 170 -3.56 1.79 -1.71
N GLU A 171 -2.66 2.17 -2.61
CA GLU A 171 -2.55 1.57 -3.94
C GLU A 171 -1.46 0.50 -3.94
N ILE A 172 -1.64 -0.54 -4.77
CA ILE A 172 -0.68 -1.65 -4.84
C ILE A 172 0.69 -1.19 -5.36
N GLU A 173 0.73 -0.13 -6.18
CA GLU A 173 1.98 0.44 -6.72
C GLU A 173 2.86 1.01 -5.60
N ASP A 174 2.27 1.79 -4.68
CA ASP A 174 3.00 2.37 -3.55
C ASP A 174 3.51 1.29 -2.59
N ILE A 175 2.64 0.31 -2.29
CA ILE A 175 3.00 -0.83 -1.43
C ILE A 175 4.11 -1.65 -2.09
N GLY A 176 3.98 -1.97 -3.38
CA GLY A 176 4.94 -2.76 -4.13
C GLY A 176 6.31 -2.09 -4.21
N LYS A 177 6.37 -0.77 -4.42
CA LYS A 177 7.64 -0.03 -4.47
C LYS A 177 8.38 0.00 -3.13
N LEU A 178 7.67 0.07 -2.01
CA LEU A 178 8.27 0.32 -0.70
C LEU A 178 8.40 -0.92 0.18
N LEU A 179 7.47 -1.86 0.03
CA LEU A 179 7.43 -3.11 0.80
C LEU A 179 7.58 -4.35 -0.09
N GLY A 180 7.77 -4.20 -1.40
CA GLY A 180 7.84 -5.32 -2.34
C GLY A 180 8.91 -6.35 -2.00
N TYR A 181 10.05 -5.92 -1.43
CA TYR A 181 11.06 -6.85 -0.91
C TYR A 181 10.47 -7.80 0.14
N HIS A 182 9.78 -7.27 1.15
CA HIS A 182 9.23 -8.06 2.24
C HIS A 182 8.08 -8.96 1.77
N LEU A 183 7.18 -8.41 0.93
CA LEU A 183 6.09 -9.18 0.33
C LEU A 183 6.62 -10.33 -0.54
N THR A 184 7.73 -10.12 -1.25
CA THR A 184 8.39 -11.18 -2.03
C THR A 184 8.90 -12.30 -1.12
N PHE A 185 9.48 -11.97 0.03
CA PHE A 185 9.90 -13.00 0.99
C PHE A 185 8.69 -13.75 1.55
N LEU A 186 7.62 -13.06 1.94
CA LEU A 186 6.39 -13.72 2.40
C LEU A 186 5.86 -14.72 1.37
N LEU A 187 5.82 -14.33 0.09
CA LEU A 187 5.35 -15.20 -1.00
C LEU A 187 6.25 -16.41 -1.24
N LYS A 188 7.57 -16.26 -1.08
CA LYS A 188 8.54 -17.32 -1.40
C LYS A 188 8.73 -18.32 -0.26
N ARG A 189 8.33 -17.99 0.97
CA ARG A 189 8.55 -18.84 2.13
C ARG A 189 7.42 -19.86 2.28
N GLU A 190 7.79 -21.13 2.23
CA GLU A 190 6.85 -22.24 2.40
C GLU A 190 6.19 -22.21 3.77
N VAL A 191 6.93 -21.87 4.83
CA VAL A 191 6.38 -21.77 6.18
C VAL A 191 5.24 -20.73 6.31
N VAL A 192 5.30 -19.64 5.54
CA VAL A 192 4.21 -18.64 5.48
C VAL A 192 2.99 -19.24 4.77
N THR A 193 3.23 -19.95 3.67
CA THR A 193 2.17 -20.59 2.88
C THR A 193 1.46 -21.67 3.71
N ASP A 194 2.21 -22.54 4.38
CA ASP A 194 1.69 -23.62 5.20
C ASP A 194 0.92 -23.06 6.41
N TYR A 195 1.43 -22.00 7.04
CA TYR A 195 0.71 -21.32 8.12
C TYR A 195 -0.62 -20.71 7.63
N LEU A 196 -0.60 -19.93 6.54
CA LEU A 196 -1.81 -19.31 5.97
C LEU A 196 -2.85 -20.36 5.53
N ASN A 197 -2.42 -21.50 5.00
CA ASN A 197 -3.30 -22.60 4.60
C ASN A 197 -3.91 -23.34 5.81
N SER A 198 -3.22 -23.34 6.95
CA SER A 198 -3.70 -23.98 8.18
C SER A 198 -4.80 -23.16 8.88
N ILE A 199 -4.76 -21.83 8.78
CA ILE A 199 -5.67 -20.92 9.49
C ILE A 199 -7.15 -21.17 9.14
N PRO A 200 -7.57 -21.28 7.87
CA PRO A 200 -8.96 -21.58 7.55
C PRO A 200 -9.49 -22.85 8.21
N GLN A 201 -8.67 -23.90 8.31
CA GLN A 201 -9.06 -25.18 8.92
C GLN A 201 -9.31 -25.02 10.43
N TYR A 202 -8.42 -24.31 11.13
CA TYR A 202 -8.61 -23.99 12.54
C TYR A 202 -9.75 -23.00 12.77
N TRP A 203 -9.89 -22.01 11.88
CA TRP A 203 -10.95 -21.03 11.94
C TRP A 203 -12.29 -21.73 11.75
N GLU A 204 -12.55 -22.46 10.68
CA GLU A 204 -13.84 -23.14 10.45
C GLU A 204 -14.23 -24.13 11.57
N GLY A 205 -13.27 -24.69 12.32
CA GLY A 205 -13.56 -25.52 13.50
C GLY A 205 -14.16 -24.78 14.70
N ILE A 206 -13.93 -23.47 14.86
CA ILE A 206 -14.32 -22.65 16.04
C ILE A 206 -15.73 -22.04 15.85
N THR A 207 -16.69 -22.85 15.38
CA THR A 207 -18.04 -22.38 15.00
C THR A 207 -18.91 -21.90 16.17
N ARG A 208 -18.65 -22.32 17.42
CA ARG A 208 -19.59 -22.07 18.54
C ARG A 208 -19.61 -20.64 19.10
N ASN A 209 -18.58 -19.82 18.89
CA ASN A 209 -18.46 -18.49 19.51
C ASN A 209 -18.18 -17.35 18.51
N ARG A 210 -18.46 -17.55 17.22
CA ARG A 210 -18.19 -16.50 16.22
C ARG A 210 -19.23 -15.40 16.24
N VAL A 211 -18.74 -14.16 16.23
CA VAL A 211 -19.54 -13.02 15.81
C VAL A 211 -19.83 -13.20 14.31
N PRO A 212 -21.10 -13.07 13.86
CA PRO A 212 -21.47 -13.28 12.46
C PRO A 212 -20.72 -12.41 11.43
N THR A 213 -20.15 -11.29 11.88
CA THR A 213 -19.38 -10.35 11.07
C THR A 213 -17.86 -10.55 11.16
N SER A 214 -17.40 -11.56 11.92
CA SER A 214 -15.97 -11.80 12.09
C SER A 214 -15.33 -12.29 10.79
N VAL A 215 -14.31 -11.56 10.35
CA VAL A 215 -13.53 -11.89 9.16
C VAL A 215 -12.46 -12.92 9.54
N SER A 216 -12.16 -13.86 8.65
CA SER A 216 -11.04 -14.79 8.84
C SER A 216 -9.73 -14.04 9.12
N PRO A 217 -8.92 -14.47 10.10
CA PRO A 217 -7.59 -13.94 10.32
C PRO A 217 -6.78 -13.96 9.03
N LEU A 218 -5.96 -12.93 8.82
CA LEU A 218 -5.02 -12.81 7.70
C LEU A 218 -5.68 -12.84 6.30
N ARG A 219 -7.00 -12.62 6.22
CA ARG A 219 -7.72 -12.54 4.94
C ARG A 219 -7.18 -11.41 4.07
N TYR A 220 -6.95 -10.24 4.65
CA TYR A 220 -6.51 -9.07 3.88
C TYR A 220 -5.07 -9.21 3.44
N LEU A 221 -4.22 -9.89 4.21
CA LEU A 221 -2.89 -10.32 3.78
C LEU A 221 -3.00 -11.20 2.54
N THR A 222 -3.88 -12.19 2.53
CA THR A 222 -4.07 -13.06 1.35
C THR A 222 -4.51 -12.27 0.11
N ILE A 223 -5.43 -11.31 0.29
CA ILE A 223 -5.84 -10.38 -0.78
C ILE A 223 -4.65 -9.56 -1.29
N LEU A 224 -3.85 -9.00 -0.37
CA LEU A 224 -2.68 -8.20 -0.68
C LEU A 224 -1.62 -9.00 -1.46
N LEU A 225 -1.30 -10.22 -1.00
CA LEU A 225 -0.33 -11.10 -1.64
C LEU A 225 -0.75 -11.45 -3.07
N ASN A 226 -2.03 -11.76 -3.29
CA ASN A 226 -2.58 -12.02 -4.62
C ASN A 226 -2.53 -10.79 -5.54
N ALA A 227 -2.83 -9.61 -5.01
CA ALA A 227 -2.69 -8.36 -5.74
C ALA A 227 -1.23 -8.07 -6.12
N PHE A 228 -0.30 -8.34 -5.19
CA PHE A 228 1.13 -8.13 -5.40
C PHE A 228 1.71 -9.08 -6.46
N ILE A 229 1.27 -10.35 -6.52
CA ILE A 229 1.64 -11.27 -7.60
C ILE A 229 1.25 -10.71 -8.98
N LYS A 230 0.00 -10.23 -9.11
CA LYS A 230 -0.49 -9.64 -10.36
C LYS A 230 0.28 -8.38 -10.74
N TYR A 231 0.57 -7.53 -9.75
CA TYR A 231 1.37 -6.33 -9.92
C TYR A 231 2.78 -6.65 -10.43
N ASN A 232 3.49 -7.60 -9.80
CA ASN A 232 4.84 -7.99 -10.22
C ASN A 232 4.85 -8.56 -11.65
N ALA A 233 3.90 -9.43 -11.99
CA ALA A 233 3.80 -9.97 -13.35
C ALA A 233 3.59 -8.86 -14.41
N ALA A 234 2.80 -7.83 -14.08
CA ALA A 234 2.60 -6.69 -14.95
C ALA A 234 3.86 -5.83 -15.10
N GLU A 235 4.60 -5.58 -14.01
CA GLU A 235 5.85 -4.82 -14.04
C GLU A 235 6.96 -5.56 -14.80
N GLU A 236 7.10 -6.88 -14.59
CA GLU A 236 8.06 -7.70 -15.35
C GLU A 236 7.76 -7.69 -16.85
N LYS A 237 6.49 -7.67 -17.23
CA LYS A 237 6.09 -7.53 -18.63
C LYS A 237 6.49 -6.16 -19.18
N LYS A 238 6.20 -5.08 -18.45
CA LYS A 238 6.59 -3.72 -18.86
C LYS A 238 8.11 -3.59 -19.04
N ILE A 239 8.90 -4.15 -18.13
CA ILE A 239 10.37 -4.12 -18.22
C ILE A 239 10.85 -4.89 -19.47
N ARG A 240 10.28 -6.07 -19.75
CA ARG A 240 10.58 -6.83 -20.97
C ARG A 240 10.23 -6.03 -22.23
N ASP A 241 9.02 -5.48 -22.31
CA ASP A 241 8.56 -4.69 -23.44
C ASP A 241 9.42 -3.43 -23.69
N ILE A 242 10.02 -2.84 -22.64
CA ILE A 242 10.95 -1.72 -22.76
C ILE A 242 12.30 -2.19 -23.32
N ASN A 243 12.83 -3.28 -22.80
CA ASN A 243 14.13 -3.82 -23.26
C ASN A 243 14.05 -4.29 -24.72
N ASP A 244 12.95 -4.91 -25.12
CA ASP A 244 12.73 -5.38 -26.49
C ASP A 244 12.61 -4.21 -27.50
N LYS A 245 12.26 -3.00 -27.04
CA LYS A 245 12.25 -1.78 -27.87
C LYS A 245 13.60 -1.07 -27.96
N LEU A 246 14.53 -1.40 -27.07
CA LEU A 246 15.87 -0.81 -27.00
C LEU A 246 16.92 -1.65 -27.75
N LEU A 247 16.58 -2.89 -28.11
CA LEU A 247 17.37 -3.81 -28.94
C LEU A 247 16.96 -3.69 -30.42
#